data_AF-A0A081DBV9-F1
#
_entry.id   AF-A0A081DBV9-F1
#
_cell.length_a   1.000
_cell.length_b   1.000
_cell.length_c   1.000
_cell.angle_alpha   90.00
_cell.angle_beta   90.00
_cell.angle_gamma   90.00
#
_symmetry.space_group_name_H-M   'P 1'
#
loop_
_entity.id
_entity.type
_entity.pdbx_description
1 polymer ?
#
loop_
_entity_poly.entity_id
_entity_poly.type
_entity_poly.pdbx_seq_one_letter_code
_entity_poly.pdbx_strand_id
1 'polypeptide(L)'
;MRFNYGLTMRIQSLRINDDKIFSTFNNVTRLEDAGFDLDGSRFTQVSILAPVHLEFGRRDLKDYEDGIKRYGGTKPFVVGVGGYIGLVSTSSQEIKYEREGRDVTNTLTNDFEVNNFQYGLSVYAGWNDSQIFATYGLNDIFKDSPVQQQYVTLGVRFR
;
A
#
# COMPACT_ATOMS: atom_id res chain seq x y z
N MET A 1 6.34 20.85 -15.52
CA MET A 1 6.57 19.42 -15.22
C MET A 1 7.60 19.35 -14.10
N ARG A 2 7.33 18.61 -13.03
CA ARG A 2 8.23 18.47 -11.89
C ARG A 2 8.44 16.99 -11.62
N PHE A 3 9.68 16.62 -11.31
CA PHE A 3 10.02 15.27 -10.91
C PHE A 3 9.98 15.18 -9.38
N ASN A 4 9.14 14.30 -8.86
CA ASN A 4 8.97 14.05 -7.44
C ASN A 4 9.45 12.64 -7.13
N TYR A 5 10.41 12.53 -6.21
CA TYR A 5 10.88 11.25 -5.66
C TYR A 5 10.72 11.29 -4.15
N GLY A 6 10.59 10.12 -3.55
CA GLY A 6 10.48 10.01 -2.10
C GLY A 6 10.79 8.61 -1.60
N LEU A 7 10.78 8.46 -0.29
CA LEU A 7 10.82 7.18 0.40
C LEU A 7 9.55 7.10 1.27
N THR A 8 8.88 5.96 1.23
CA THR A 8 7.64 5.70 1.96
C THR A 8 7.79 4.40 2.72
N MET A 9 7.68 4.45 4.04
CA MET A 9 7.53 3.25 4.84
C MET A 9 6.04 2.95 4.99
N ARG A 10 5.62 1.75 4.61
CA ARG A 10 4.25 1.27 4.68
C ARG A 10 4.16 0.12 5.67
N ILE A 11 3.35 0.31 6.69
CA ILE A 11 2.97 -0.74 7.63
C ILE A 11 1.51 -1.05 7.38
N GLN A 12 1.22 -2.26 6.90
CA GLN A 12 -0.13 -2.71 6.64
C GLN A 12 -0.46 -3.85 7.58
N SER A 13 -1.57 -3.74 8.30
CA SER A 13 -2.14 -4.85 9.06
C SER A 13 -3.46 -5.28 8.43
N LEU A 14 -3.55 -6.53 8.03
CA LEU A 14 -4.76 -7.19 7.57
C LEU A 14 -5.32 -8.05 8.71
N ARG A 15 -6.59 -7.84 9.06
CA ARG A 15 -7.30 -8.76 9.94
C ARG A 15 -8.01 -9.78 9.06
N ILE A 16 -7.75 -11.05 9.31
CA ILE A 16 -8.40 -12.16 8.63
C ILE A 16 -9.56 -12.60 9.51
N ASN A 17 -10.76 -12.66 8.93
CA ASN A 17 -11.97 -13.15 9.60
C ASN A 17 -12.28 -14.57 9.09
N ASP A 18 -13.21 -15.26 9.76
CA ASP A 18 -13.66 -16.63 9.46
C ASP A 18 -12.62 -17.73 9.75
N ASP A 19 -11.85 -17.59 10.83
CA ASP A 19 -10.91 -18.64 11.30
C ASP A 19 -9.83 -19.07 10.30
N LYS A 20 -9.52 -18.19 9.35
CA LYS A 20 -8.53 -18.46 8.32
C LYS A 20 -7.13 -17.99 8.72
N ILE A 21 -6.14 -18.77 8.29
CA ILE A 21 -4.72 -18.51 8.47
C ILE A 21 -4.02 -18.59 7.12
N PHE A 22 -2.97 -17.80 6.92
CA PHE A 22 -2.04 -18.11 5.84
C PHE A 22 -1.20 -19.31 6.24
N SER A 23 -1.22 -20.34 5.40
CA SER A 23 -0.43 -21.56 5.51
C SER A 23 0.43 -21.68 4.25
N THR A 24 1.72 -21.95 4.41
CA THR A 24 2.65 -22.13 3.29
C THR A 24 2.83 -23.62 3.05
N PHE A 25 2.31 -24.13 1.92
CA PHE A 25 2.51 -25.52 1.51
C PHE A 25 3.16 -25.56 0.12
N ASN A 26 4.28 -26.26 -0.03
CA ASN A 26 5.04 -26.35 -1.27
C ASN A 26 5.38 -25.00 -1.92
N ASN A 27 5.90 -24.05 -1.15
CA ASN A 27 6.30 -22.71 -1.62
C ASN A 27 5.15 -21.82 -2.12
N VAL A 28 3.90 -22.22 -1.87
CA VAL A 28 2.71 -21.42 -2.17
C VAL A 28 2.01 -21.10 -0.86
N THR A 29 1.91 -19.81 -0.53
CA THR A 29 1.12 -19.36 0.62
C THR A 29 -0.35 -19.28 0.21
N ARG A 30 -1.21 -20.01 0.92
CA ARG A 30 -2.66 -20.02 0.71
C ARG A 30 -3.38 -19.67 1.98
N LEU A 31 -4.57 -19.09 1.81
CA LEU A 31 -5.49 -18.87 2.91
C LEU A 31 -6.23 -20.18 3.16
N GLU A 32 -5.94 -20.83 4.27
CA GLU A 32 -6.54 -22.10 4.68
C GLU A 32 -7.34 -21.91 5.97
N ASP A 33 -8.32 -22.78 6.17
CA ASP A 33 -9.07 -22.86 7.42
C ASP A 33 -8.15 -23.43 8.50
N ALA A 34 -8.09 -22.78 9.66
CA ALA A 34 -7.27 -23.28 10.76
C ALA A 34 -7.78 -24.62 11.30
N GLY A 35 -9.06 -24.95 11.07
CA GLY A 35 -9.70 -26.16 11.58
C GLY A 35 -10.09 -26.08 13.06
N PHE A 36 -10.01 -24.89 13.65
CA PHE A 36 -10.40 -24.56 15.03
C PHE A 36 -10.81 -23.09 15.10
N ASP A 37 -11.71 -22.75 16.02
CA ASP A 37 -12.16 -21.36 16.24
C ASP A 37 -10.97 -20.47 16.64
N LEU A 38 -10.79 -19.36 15.92
CA LEU A 38 -9.79 -18.34 16.19
C LEU A 38 -10.46 -17.10 16.77
N ASP A 39 -10.00 -16.67 17.94
CA ASP A 39 -10.39 -15.35 18.49
C ASP A 39 -9.89 -14.19 17.61
N GLY A 40 -8.85 -14.43 16.82
CA GLY A 40 -8.49 -13.52 15.74
C GLY A 40 -7.18 -13.83 15.05
N SER A 41 -7.12 -13.41 13.78
CA SER A 41 -5.94 -13.56 12.93
C SER A 41 -5.55 -12.18 12.36
N ARG A 42 -4.29 -11.79 12.56
CA ARG A 42 -3.75 -10.50 12.10
C ARG A 42 -2.42 -10.72 11.38
N PHE A 43 -2.41 -10.41 10.09
CA PHE A 43 -1.21 -10.38 9.27
C PHE A 43 -0.69 -8.95 9.18
N THR A 44 0.58 -8.70 9.52
CA THR A 44 1.22 -7.39 9.41
C THR A 44 2.43 -7.46 8.50
N GLN A 45 2.50 -6.53 7.55
CA GLN A 45 3.59 -6.42 6.60
C GLN A 45 4.21 -5.02 6.66
N VAL A 46 5.53 -4.99 6.72
CA VAL A 46 6.33 -3.76 6.64
C VAL A 46 7.05 -3.73 5.30
N SER A 47 6.78 -2.69 4.53
CA SER A 47 7.36 -2.47 3.19
C SER A 47 7.97 -1.09 3.09
N ILE A 48 9.10 -0.99 2.40
CA ILE A 48 9.73 0.28 2.03
C ILE A 48 9.49 0.49 0.55
N LEU A 49 8.90 1.62 0.18
CA LEU A 49 8.57 1.98 -1.20
C LEU A 49 9.31 3.25 -1.58
N ALA A 50 9.87 3.26 -2.78
CA ALA A 50 10.46 4.41 -3.44
C ALA A 50 9.54 4.82 -4.61
N PRO A 51 8.57 5.72 -4.37
CA PRO A 51 7.74 6.26 -5.43
C PRO A 51 8.48 7.31 -6.27
N VAL A 52 8.27 7.23 -7.58
CA VAL A 52 8.76 8.18 -8.57
C VAL A 52 7.57 8.70 -9.37
N HIS A 53 7.32 10.01 -9.30
CA HIS A 53 6.18 10.64 -9.94
C HIS A 53 6.58 11.82 -10.81
N LEU A 54 5.89 11.95 -11.94
CA LEU A 54 5.90 13.13 -12.79
C LEU A 54 4.66 13.95 -12.47
N GLU A 55 4.87 15.12 -11.87
CA GLU A 55 3.81 16.06 -11.52
C GLU A 55 3.59 17.06 -12.66
N PHE A 56 2.34 17.13 -13.11
CA PHE A 56 1.79 18.07 -14.07
C PHE A 56 0.74 18.92 -13.36
N GLY A 57 1.00 20.23 -13.25
CA GLY A 57 0.05 21.15 -12.65
C GLY A 57 0.14 22.51 -13.34
N ARG A 58 -1.02 23.11 -13.60
CA ARG A 58 -1.10 24.52 -14.00
C ARG A 58 -0.99 25.37 -12.75
N ARG A 59 0.15 26.02 -12.55
CA ARG A 59 0.16 27.31 -11.84
C ARG A 59 -0.18 28.35 -12.90
N ASP A 60 -1.46 28.67 -13.04
CA ASP A 60 -1.86 29.74 -13.95
C ASP A 60 -1.22 31.05 -13.46
N LEU A 61 -0.17 31.49 -14.15
CA LEU A 61 0.31 32.86 -14.08
C LEU A 61 -0.65 33.67 -14.94
N LYS A 62 -1.56 34.42 -14.30
CA LYS A 62 -2.31 35.46 -15.01
C LYS A 62 -1.36 36.61 -15.32
N ASP A 63 -1.07 36.83 -16.59
CA ASP A 63 -0.53 38.10 -17.06
C ASP A 63 -1.63 39.16 -16.93
N TYR A 64 -1.37 40.16 -16.08
CA TYR A 64 -2.14 41.39 -16.05
C TYR A 64 -1.44 42.40 -16.96
N GLU A 65 -2.22 43.20 -17.70
CA GLU A 65 -1.80 44.15 -18.74
C GLU A 65 -0.85 45.27 -18.24
N ASP A 66 -0.53 45.31 -16.95
CA ASP A 66 0.23 46.35 -16.25
C ASP A 66 1.68 45.93 -15.86
N GLY A 67 2.18 44.81 -16.39
CA GLY A 67 3.58 44.38 -16.21
C GLY A 67 3.95 43.85 -14.80
N ILE A 68 3.02 43.84 -13.85
CA ILE A 68 3.24 43.31 -12.49
C ILE A 68 2.70 41.87 -12.42
N LYS A 69 3.62 40.89 -12.38
CA LYS A 69 3.30 39.48 -12.20
C LYS A 69 2.78 39.22 -10.78
N ARG A 70 1.47 39.14 -10.59
CA ARG A 70 0.84 38.67 -9.35
C ARG A 70 0.29 37.25 -9.53
N TYR A 71 0.59 36.38 -8.58
CA TYR A 71 0.04 35.01 -8.52
C TYR A 71 -1.48 35.08 -8.29
N GLY A 72 -2.27 35.15 -9.37
CA GLY A 72 -3.72 35.26 -9.33
C GLY A 72 -4.40 33.95 -8.93
N GLY A 73 -4.73 33.80 -7.65
CA GLY A 73 -6.00 33.28 -7.09
C GLY A 73 -6.73 32.07 -7.70
N THR A 74 -6.12 31.19 -8.50
CA THR A 74 -6.80 30.04 -9.11
C THR A 74 -6.24 28.75 -8.56
N LYS A 75 -7.13 27.97 -7.93
CA LYS A 75 -6.86 26.72 -7.21
C LYS A 75 -5.97 25.79 -8.07
N PRO A 76 -4.70 25.57 -7.74
CA PRO A 76 -3.81 24.80 -8.60
C PRO A 76 -4.25 23.34 -8.58
N PHE A 77 -4.75 22.86 -9.72
CA PHE A 77 -4.95 21.44 -9.95
C PHE A 77 -3.62 20.81 -10.33
N VAL A 78 -3.25 19.75 -9.61
CA VAL A 78 -2.03 18.99 -9.83
C VAL A 78 -2.38 17.53 -10.09
N VAL A 79 -1.76 16.94 -11.10
CA VAL A 79 -1.87 15.51 -11.39
C VAL A 79 -0.47 14.94 -11.41
N GLY A 80 -0.23 13.91 -10.63
CA GLY A 80 0.97 13.11 -10.69
C GLY A 80 0.66 11.75 -11.30
N VAL A 81 1.49 11.32 -12.23
CA VAL A 81 1.53 9.93 -12.70
C VAL A 81 2.94 9.41 -12.55
N GLY A 82 3.06 8.16 -12.13
CA GLY A 82 4.34 7.59 -11.79
C GLY A 82 4.25 6.09 -11.54
N GLY A 83 5.36 5.58 -11.04
CA GLY A 83 5.46 4.23 -10.54
C GLY A 83 6.18 4.21 -9.22
N TYR A 84 6.05 3.10 -8.51
CA TYR A 84 6.82 2.85 -7.32
C TYR A 84 7.49 1.50 -7.43
N ILE A 85 8.67 1.40 -6.85
CA ILE A 85 9.33 0.14 -6.55
C ILE A 85 9.43 0.04 -5.04
N GLY A 86 9.42 -1.15 -4.51
CA GLY A 86 9.48 -1.36 -3.07
C GLY A 86 10.03 -2.72 -2.71
N LEU A 87 10.47 -2.83 -1.48
CA LEU A 87 10.93 -4.08 -0.89
C LEU A 87 10.07 -4.38 0.34
N VAL A 88 9.61 -5.63 0.45
CA VAL A 88 9.04 -6.13 1.69
C VAL A 88 10.19 -6.44 2.64
N SER A 89 10.22 -5.77 3.80
CA SER A 89 11.27 -5.98 4.79
C SER A 89 10.91 -7.10 5.76
N THR A 90 9.64 -7.18 6.17
CA THR A 90 9.19 -8.12 7.20
C THR A 90 7.71 -8.42 7.02
N SER A 91 7.36 -9.69 7.21
CA SER A 91 5.98 -10.17 7.32
C SER A 91 5.83 -10.92 8.64
N SER A 92 4.76 -10.65 9.38
CA SER A 92 4.43 -11.32 10.63
C SER A 92 2.95 -11.64 10.67
N GLN A 93 2.60 -12.82 11.16
CA GLN A 93 1.22 -13.24 11.39
C GLN A 93 1.03 -13.57 12.86
N GLU A 94 0.09 -12.89 13.49
CA GLU A 94 -0.37 -13.15 14.84
C GLU A 94 -1.70 -13.92 14.76
N ILE A 95 -1.77 -15.05 15.44
CA ILE A 95 -2.94 -15.92 15.53
C ILE A 95 -3.29 -16.08 17.01
N LYS A 96 -4.56 -15.88 17.37
CA LYS A 96 -5.07 -16.05 18.74
C LYS A 96 -6.11 -17.15 18.74
N TYR A 97 -5.97 -18.10 19.66
CA TYR A 97 -6.89 -19.22 19.83
C TYR A 97 -6.93 -19.68 21.27
N GLU A 98 -8.07 -20.25 21.68
CA GLU A 98 -8.25 -20.82 23.00
C GLU A 98 -7.89 -22.31 23.01
N ARG A 99 -7.08 -22.74 23.99
CA ARG A 99 -6.77 -24.16 24.20
C ARG A 99 -6.89 -24.50 25.69
N GLU A 100 -7.82 -25.40 26.01
CA GLU A 100 -8.07 -25.89 27.38
C GLU A 100 -8.38 -24.74 28.37
N GLY A 101 -9.19 -23.76 27.97
CA GLY A 101 -9.54 -22.63 28.84
C GLY A 101 -8.45 -21.56 28.99
N ARG A 102 -7.41 -21.60 28.14
CA ARG A 102 -6.31 -20.63 28.13
C ARG A 102 -6.16 -19.99 26.76
N ASP A 103 -6.05 -18.66 26.76
CA ASP A 103 -5.72 -17.89 25.57
C ASP A 103 -4.27 -18.15 25.15
N VAL A 104 -4.08 -18.65 23.93
CA VAL A 104 -2.77 -18.85 23.33
C VAL A 104 -2.63 -17.88 22.15
N THR A 105 -1.57 -17.07 22.19
CA THR A 105 -1.18 -16.21 21.06
C THR A 105 0.08 -16.78 20.43
N ASN A 106 0.01 -17.08 19.13
CA ASN A 106 1.16 -17.53 18.35
C ASN A 106 1.51 -16.49 17.29
N THR A 107 2.79 -16.11 17.23
CA THR A 107 3.28 -15.11 16.27
C THR A 107 4.33 -15.74 15.38
N LEU A 108 3.96 -15.98 14.11
CA LEU A 108 4.90 -16.45 13.09
C LEU A 108 5.49 -15.23 12.38
N THR A 109 6.81 -15.14 12.30
CA THR A 109 7.50 -14.05 11.59
C THR A 109 8.34 -14.63 10.47
N ASN A 110 8.17 -14.08 9.27
CA ASN A 110 8.97 -14.39 8.08
C ASN A 110 8.85 -15.84 7.56
N ASP A 111 7.77 -16.54 7.89
CA ASP A 111 7.48 -17.93 7.46
C ASP A 111 6.60 -18.01 6.19
N PHE A 112 6.59 -16.93 5.40
CA PHE A 112 5.74 -16.78 4.21
C PHE A 112 6.60 -16.53 2.98
N GLU A 113 6.31 -17.23 1.89
CA GLU A 113 6.96 -17.00 0.58
C GLU A 113 6.30 -15.78 -0.09
N VAL A 114 6.51 -14.60 0.50
CA VAL A 114 6.07 -13.31 -0.04
C VAL A 114 7.05 -12.81 -1.08
N ASN A 115 6.57 -12.06 -2.06
CA ASN A 115 7.48 -11.43 -3.01
C ASN A 115 8.23 -10.28 -2.34
N ASN A 116 9.54 -10.45 -2.14
CA ASN A 116 10.38 -9.43 -1.51
C ASN A 116 10.44 -8.14 -2.34
N PHE A 117 10.14 -8.18 -3.65
CA PHE A 117 10.14 -7.03 -4.53
C PHE A 117 8.71 -6.68 -4.97
N GLN A 118 8.31 -5.44 -4.72
CA GLN A 118 7.03 -4.88 -5.14
C GLN A 118 7.26 -3.81 -6.18
N TYR A 119 6.39 -3.75 -7.19
CA TYR A 119 6.40 -2.65 -8.14
C TYR A 119 4.98 -2.37 -8.62
N GLY A 120 4.73 -1.13 -8.95
CA GLY A 120 3.39 -0.71 -9.31
C GLY A 120 3.33 0.65 -9.94
N LEU A 121 2.12 1.01 -10.35
CA LEU A 121 1.78 2.32 -10.86
C LEU A 121 1.17 3.15 -9.74
N SER A 122 1.49 4.43 -9.72
CA SER A 122 0.94 5.36 -8.75
C SER A 122 0.49 6.63 -9.45
N VAL A 123 -0.76 7.00 -9.21
CA VAL A 123 -1.35 8.23 -9.71
C VAL A 123 -1.94 9.02 -8.55
N TYR A 124 -1.86 10.33 -8.62
CA TYR A 124 -2.57 11.20 -7.70
C TYR A 124 -3.11 12.41 -8.42
N ALA A 125 -4.25 12.91 -7.97
CA ALA A 125 -4.86 14.13 -8.43
C ALA A 125 -5.21 14.98 -7.22
N GLY A 126 -4.73 16.22 -7.22
CA GLY A 126 -4.89 17.17 -6.14
C GLY A 126 -5.60 18.43 -6.61
N TRP A 127 -6.55 18.88 -5.81
CA TRP A 127 -7.17 20.19 -5.94
C TRP A 127 -6.86 20.98 -4.67
N ASN A 128 -6.04 22.01 -4.79
CA ASN A 128 -5.66 22.87 -3.66
C ASN A 128 -4.96 22.05 -2.55
N ASP A 129 -5.55 21.96 -1.35
CA ASP A 129 -5.00 21.25 -0.19
C ASP A 129 -5.43 19.78 -0.11
N SER A 130 -6.43 19.36 -0.89
CA SER A 130 -6.91 17.97 -0.90
C SER A 130 -6.36 17.22 -2.10
N GLN A 131 -5.78 16.04 -1.88
CA GLN A 131 -5.30 15.19 -2.96
C GLN A 131 -5.75 13.75 -2.78
N ILE A 132 -6.18 13.13 -3.85
CA ILE A 132 -6.56 11.73 -3.90
C ILE A 132 -5.44 11.00 -4.61
N PHE A 133 -5.03 9.86 -4.08
CA PHE A 133 -4.03 9.00 -4.70
C PHE A 133 -4.58 7.59 -4.88
N ALA A 134 -4.18 6.97 -5.97
CA ALA A 134 -4.43 5.58 -6.28
C ALA A 134 -3.10 4.91 -6.61
N THR A 135 -2.83 3.77 -5.99
CA THR A 135 -1.68 2.94 -6.34
C THR A 135 -2.15 1.54 -6.71
N TYR A 136 -1.56 1.01 -7.78
CA TYR A 136 -1.85 -0.30 -8.32
C TYR A 136 -0.57 -1.15 -8.26
N GLY A 137 -0.57 -2.18 -7.42
CA GLY A 137 0.49 -3.19 -7.40
C GLY A 137 0.39 -4.05 -8.65
N LEU A 138 1.42 -4.02 -9.50
CA LEU A 138 1.49 -4.87 -10.69
C LEU A 138 1.95 -6.28 -10.34
N ASN A 139 2.70 -6.42 -9.23
CA ASN A 139 3.14 -7.71 -8.73
C ASN A 139 2.05 -8.40 -7.90
N ASP A 140 2.02 -9.73 -7.98
CA ASP A 140 1.29 -10.56 -7.03
C ASP A 140 1.96 -10.50 -5.64
N ILE A 141 1.14 -10.60 -4.61
CA ILE A 141 1.55 -10.51 -3.20
C ILE A 141 2.35 -11.74 -2.78
N PHE A 142 1.94 -12.91 -3.27
CA PHE A 142 2.54 -14.21 -2.98
C PHE A 142 3.24 -14.75 -4.22
N LYS A 143 4.42 -15.33 -4.02
CA LYS A 143 5.18 -15.98 -5.09
C LYS A 143 4.44 -17.26 -5.51
N ASP A 144 4.33 -17.50 -6.82
CA ASP A 144 3.72 -18.73 -7.39
C ASP A 144 2.25 -19.02 -6.98
N SER A 145 1.48 -17.99 -6.61
CA SER A 145 0.05 -18.16 -6.32
C SER A 145 -0.77 -18.38 -7.61
N PRO A 146 -1.67 -19.39 -7.66
CA PRO A 146 -2.59 -19.58 -8.79
C PRO A 146 -3.69 -18.50 -8.88
N VAL A 147 -3.80 -17.65 -7.87
CA VAL A 147 -4.76 -16.54 -7.80
C VAL A 147 -3.97 -15.24 -7.84
N GLN A 148 -4.20 -14.41 -8.87
CA GLN A 148 -3.65 -13.06 -8.93
C GLN A 148 -4.27 -12.23 -7.81
N GLN A 149 -3.48 -11.96 -6.78
CA GLN A 149 -3.86 -11.08 -5.69
C GLN A 149 -2.99 -9.85 -5.80
N GLN A 150 -3.58 -8.78 -6.34
CA GLN A 150 -2.93 -7.49 -6.52
C GLN A 150 -3.52 -6.49 -5.53
N TYR A 151 -2.67 -5.59 -5.02
CA TYR A 151 -3.13 -4.52 -4.15
C TYR A 151 -3.58 -3.31 -4.96
N VAL A 152 -4.84 -2.92 -4.80
CA VAL A 152 -5.32 -1.59 -5.18
C VAL A 152 -5.45 -0.77 -3.91
N THR A 153 -4.72 0.33 -3.83
CA THR A 153 -4.82 1.26 -2.70
C THR A 153 -5.40 2.56 -3.19
N LEU A 154 -6.46 3.02 -2.53
CA LEU A 154 -7.07 4.31 -2.75
C LEU A 154 -6.97 5.09 -1.43
N GLY A 155 -6.56 6.34 -1.51
CA GLY A 155 -6.42 7.16 -0.32
C GLY A 155 -6.56 8.65 -0.62
N VAL A 156 -6.76 9.42 0.45
CA VAL A 156 -6.82 10.87 0.40
C VAL A 156 -5.73 11.40 1.33
N ARG A 157 -5.00 12.42 0.86
CA ARG A 157 -4.00 13.17 1.63
C ARG A 157 -4.41 14.64 1.66
N PHE A 158 -4.22 15.26 2.81
CA PHE A 158 -4.37 16.70 2.99
C PHE A 158 -2.97 17.29 3.13
N ARG A 159 -2.70 18.39 2.40
CA ARG A 159 -1.43 19.12 2.44
C ARG A 159 -1.55 20.35 3.33
#